data_AF-A0AAX2KVM1-F1
#
_entry.id   AF-A0AAX2KVM1-F1
#
_cell.length_a   1.000
_cell.length_b   1.000
_cell.length_c   1.000
_cell.angle_alpha   90.00
_cell.angle_beta   90.00
_cell.angle_gamma   90.00
#
_symmetry.space_group_name_H-M   'P 1'
#
loop_
_entity.id
_entity.type
_entity.pdbx_description
1 polymer ?
#
loop_
_entity_poly.entity_id
_entity_poly.type
_entity_poly.pdbx_seq_one_letter_code
_entity_poly.pdbx_strand_id
1 'polypeptide(L)'
;MNTIIDLANTIFKPLIDLGAAPLMTIVLTLIALCFKVKPTRALEGGLKLGIALTGISAIIGILTTAFSDAMASFVERTGISLNITDVGWAPLATITWGSPYTLYFLLIMVIVNVIMLILNKTNTLDVDIFDIWHLSIVGLFAIFCGANLIIATILVIFIGVLKIINSDLMKPTFNDLLNAPDTNPMTTTHMNYDEPNHYGF
;
A
#
# COMPACT_ATOMS: atom_id res chain seq x y z
N MET A 1 -11.96 -25.10 -13.46
CA MET A 1 -10.79 -24.33 -12.96
C MET A 1 -10.13 -23.58 -14.12
N ASN A 2 -9.79 -24.27 -15.22
CA ASN A 2 -9.19 -23.63 -16.41
C ASN A 2 -10.08 -22.59 -17.09
N THR A 3 -11.40 -22.81 -17.20
CA THR A 3 -12.33 -21.82 -17.78
C THR A 3 -12.50 -20.54 -16.97
N ILE A 4 -12.40 -20.62 -15.63
CA ILE A 4 -12.45 -19.43 -14.76
C ILE A 4 -11.14 -18.67 -14.82
N ILE A 5 -10.01 -19.40 -14.88
CA ILE A 5 -8.67 -18.83 -15.05
C ILE A 5 -8.54 -18.19 -16.44
N ASP A 6 -9.07 -18.81 -17.48
CA ASP A 6 -9.04 -18.28 -18.85
C ASP A 6 -9.95 -17.06 -18.99
N LEU A 7 -11.17 -17.10 -18.43
CA LEU A 7 -12.07 -15.94 -18.39
C LEU A 7 -11.45 -14.79 -17.59
N ALA A 8 -10.86 -15.08 -16.42
CA ALA A 8 -10.14 -14.11 -15.63
C ALA A 8 -8.94 -13.55 -16.40
N ASN A 9 -8.15 -14.40 -17.06
CA ASN A 9 -7.03 -13.95 -17.88
C ASN A 9 -7.50 -13.10 -19.07
N THR A 10 -8.62 -13.41 -19.73
CA THR A 10 -9.15 -12.59 -20.84
C THR A 10 -9.65 -11.22 -20.37
N ILE A 11 -10.24 -11.12 -19.18
CA ILE A 11 -10.76 -9.86 -18.63
C ILE A 11 -9.63 -9.05 -17.98
N PHE A 12 -8.75 -9.70 -17.21
CA PHE A 12 -7.74 -9.04 -16.39
C PHE A 12 -6.39 -8.85 -17.11
N LYS A 13 -5.97 -9.68 -18.08
CA LYS A 13 -4.71 -9.40 -18.82
C LYS A 13 -4.71 -8.04 -19.49
N PRO A 14 -5.74 -7.64 -20.25
CA PRO A 14 -5.74 -6.32 -20.88
C PRO A 14 -5.61 -5.20 -19.85
N LEU A 15 -6.25 -5.35 -18.68
CA LEU A 15 -6.14 -4.39 -17.57
C LEU A 15 -4.76 -4.39 -16.90
N ILE A 16 -4.12 -5.54 -16.77
CA ILE A 16 -2.77 -5.67 -16.19
C ILE A 16 -1.73 -5.10 -17.17
N ASP A 17 -1.89 -5.35 -18.47
CA ASP A 17 -1.01 -4.87 -19.54
C ASP A 17 -1.08 -3.34 -19.71
N LEU A 18 -2.19 -2.73 -19.30
CA LEU A 18 -2.38 -1.27 -19.23
C LEU A 18 -1.47 -0.59 -18.19
N GLY A 19 -0.91 -1.36 -17.25
CA GLY A 19 -0.03 -0.87 -16.20
C GLY A 19 -0.77 -0.41 -14.94
N ALA A 20 -0.01 -0.15 -13.88
CA ALA A 20 -0.57 0.09 -12.55
C ALA A 20 -1.41 1.37 -12.47
N ALA A 21 -1.01 2.47 -13.11
CA ALA A 21 -1.74 3.74 -13.00
C ALA A 21 -3.18 3.67 -13.58
N PRO A 22 -3.41 3.11 -14.78
CA PRO A 22 -4.76 2.87 -15.27
C PRO A 22 -5.54 1.85 -14.43
N LEU A 23 -4.89 0.77 -13.99
CA LEU A 23 -5.52 -0.24 -13.14
C LEU A 23 -6.03 0.35 -11.83
N MET A 24 -5.21 1.17 -11.16
CA MET A 24 -5.60 1.89 -9.94
C MET A 24 -6.73 2.89 -10.18
N THR A 25 -6.69 3.61 -11.29
CA THR A 25 -7.77 4.53 -11.69
C THR A 25 -9.11 3.79 -11.79
N ILE A 26 -9.12 2.63 -12.44
CA ILE A 26 -10.32 1.81 -12.61
C ILE A 26 -10.79 1.25 -11.26
N VAL A 27 -9.89 0.61 -10.51
CA VAL A 27 -10.22 -0.05 -9.24
C VAL A 27 -10.80 0.94 -8.24
N LEU A 28 -10.16 2.09 -8.02
CA LEU A 28 -10.66 3.07 -7.06
C LEU A 28 -11.95 3.73 -7.51
N THR A 29 -12.12 3.95 -8.82
CA THR A 29 -13.39 4.44 -9.35
C THR A 29 -14.52 3.44 -9.06
N LEU A 30 -14.29 2.14 -9.30
CA LEU A 30 -15.28 1.09 -9.05
C LEU A 30 -15.60 0.94 -7.57
N ILE A 31 -14.60 0.99 -6.70
CA ILE A 31 -14.79 0.92 -5.25
C ILE A 31 -15.57 2.14 -4.76
N ALA A 32 -15.21 3.36 -5.19
CA ALA A 32 -15.94 4.57 -4.84
C ALA A 32 -17.41 4.52 -5.30
N LEU A 33 -17.68 3.95 -6.47
CA LEU A 33 -19.04 3.69 -6.95
C LEU A 33 -19.78 2.68 -6.06
N CYS A 34 -19.12 1.63 -5.57
CA CYS A 34 -19.71 0.67 -4.62
C CYS A 34 -20.12 1.35 -3.31
N PHE A 35 -19.35 2.35 -2.85
CA PHE A 35 -19.71 3.21 -1.72
C PHE A 35 -20.74 4.30 -2.06
N LYS A 36 -21.39 4.21 -3.23
CA LYS A 36 -22.44 5.13 -3.71
C LYS A 36 -21.97 6.58 -3.86
N VAL A 37 -20.68 6.80 -4.11
CA VAL A 37 -20.15 8.11 -4.50
C VAL A 37 -20.68 8.46 -5.89
N LYS A 38 -20.98 9.75 -6.14
CA LYS A 38 -21.44 10.23 -7.45
C LYS A 38 -20.44 9.81 -8.55
N PRO A 39 -20.89 9.26 -9.70
CA PRO A 39 -19.97 8.72 -10.71
C PRO A 39 -18.91 9.70 -11.20
N THR A 40 -19.27 10.97 -11.36
CA THR A 40 -18.33 12.03 -11.75
C THR A 40 -17.24 12.25 -10.72
N ARG A 41 -17.58 12.23 -9.42
CA ARG A 41 -16.63 12.36 -8.31
C ARG A 41 -15.77 11.12 -8.13
N ALA A 42 -16.35 9.94 -8.32
CA ALA A 42 -15.62 8.67 -8.28
C ALA A 42 -14.54 8.63 -9.37
N LEU A 43 -14.90 8.97 -10.61
CA LEU A 43 -13.96 9.02 -11.72
C LEU A 43 -12.89 10.11 -11.53
N GLU A 44 -13.29 11.30 -11.04
CA GLU A 44 -12.35 12.38 -10.71
C GLU A 44 -11.31 11.92 -9.68
N GLY A 45 -11.74 11.21 -8.63
CA GLY A 45 -10.85 10.65 -7.61
C GLY A 45 -9.88 9.62 -8.17
N GLY A 46 -10.37 8.67 -8.96
CA GLY A 46 -9.53 7.67 -9.63
C GLY A 46 -8.49 8.30 -10.55
N LEU A 47 -8.92 9.26 -11.39
CA LEU A 47 -8.03 9.97 -12.32
C LEU A 47 -6.95 10.77 -11.59
N LYS A 48 -7.30 11.47 -10.51
CA LYS A 48 -6.34 12.22 -9.68
C LYS A 48 -5.23 11.31 -9.17
N LEU A 49 -5.57 10.11 -8.70
CA LEU A 49 -4.55 9.18 -8.22
C LEU A 49 -3.71 8.60 -9.37
N GLY A 50 -4.32 8.25 -10.50
CA GLY A 50 -3.59 7.78 -11.68
C GLY A 50 -2.57 8.82 -12.19
N ILE A 51 -2.95 10.10 -12.21
CA ILE A 51 -2.07 11.22 -12.55
C ILE A 51 -0.94 11.35 -11.52
N ALA A 52 -1.26 11.26 -10.22
CA ALA A 52 -0.27 11.37 -9.15
C ALA A 52 0.81 10.28 -9.25
N LEU A 53 0.42 9.01 -9.42
CA LEU A 53 1.36 7.89 -9.57
C LEU A 53 2.23 8.00 -10.81
N THR A 54 1.65 8.47 -11.92
CA THR A 54 2.39 8.73 -13.16
C THR A 54 3.43 9.84 -12.94
N GLY A 55 3.03 10.94 -12.28
CA GLY A 55 3.92 12.05 -11.97
C GLY A 55 5.07 11.66 -11.04
N ILE A 56 4.78 10.91 -9.97
CA ILE A 56 5.81 10.44 -9.04
C ILE A 56 6.81 9.52 -9.76
N SER A 57 6.32 8.57 -10.56
CA SER A 57 7.19 7.66 -11.32
C SER A 57 8.11 8.40 -12.30
N ALA A 58 7.58 9.44 -12.98
CA ALA A 58 8.37 10.28 -13.87
C ALA A 58 9.46 11.05 -13.12
N ILE A 59 9.13 11.66 -11.97
CA ILE A 59 10.09 12.41 -11.15
C ILE A 59 11.18 11.48 -10.61
N ILE A 60 10.82 10.29 -10.12
CA ILE A 60 11.80 9.30 -9.65
C ILE A 60 12.74 8.91 -10.78
N GLY A 61 12.22 8.68 -12.00
CA GLY A 61 13.06 8.38 -13.17
C GLY A 61 14.07 9.50 -13.49
N ILE A 62 13.62 10.75 -13.46
CA ILE A 62 14.48 11.93 -13.69
C ILE A 62 15.57 12.01 -12.61
N LEU A 63 15.18 11.92 -11.33
CA LEU A 63 16.13 12.00 -10.21
C LEU A 63 17.15 10.85 -10.26
N THR A 64 16.70 9.62 -10.53
CA THR A 64 17.58 8.45 -10.66
C THR A 64 18.61 8.66 -11.76
N THR A 65 18.18 9.20 -12.91
CA THR A 65 19.08 9.49 -14.03
C THR A 65 20.06 10.61 -13.69
N ALA A 66 19.59 11.69 -13.05
CA ALA A 66 20.41 12.83 -12.68
C ALA A 66 21.50 12.48 -11.65
N PHE A 67 21.23 11.54 -10.74
CA PHE A 67 22.18 11.12 -9.71
C PHE A 67 23.05 9.91 -10.09
N SER A 68 22.76 9.21 -11.19
CA SER A 68 23.46 7.98 -11.57
C SER A 68 24.98 8.17 -11.69
N ASP A 69 25.43 9.22 -12.37
CA ASP A 69 26.86 9.49 -12.59
C ASP A 69 27.59 9.88 -11.30
N ALA A 70 26.92 10.67 -10.45
CA ALA A 70 27.43 11.06 -9.14
C ALA A 70 27.55 9.85 -8.20
N MET A 71 26.56 8.94 -8.23
CA MET A 71 26.58 7.68 -7.48
C MET A 71 27.72 6.76 -7.95
N ALA A 72 27.91 6.62 -9.27
CA ALA A 72 29.01 5.82 -9.82
C ALA A 72 30.39 6.35 -9.37
N SER A 73 30.57 7.67 -9.44
CA SER A 73 31.79 8.34 -8.97
C SER A 73 32.02 8.18 -7.46
N PHE A 74 30.95 8.20 -6.67
CA PHE A 74 31.00 7.98 -5.22
C PHE A 74 31.45 6.56 -4.88
N VAL A 75 30.89 5.55 -5.57
CA VAL A 75 31.28 4.14 -5.41
C VAL A 75 32.75 3.93 -5.76
N GLU A 76 33.21 4.49 -6.88
CA GLU A 76 34.61 4.39 -7.32
C GLU A 76 35.60 4.99 -6.31
N ARG A 77 35.25 6.13 -5.70
CA ARG A 77 36.13 6.82 -4.74
C ARG A 77 36.11 6.24 -3.34
N THR A 78 34.99 5.65 -2.92
CA THR A 78 34.83 5.12 -1.55
C THR A 78 35.12 3.63 -1.47
N GLY A 79 35.11 2.92 -2.60
CA GLY A 79 35.22 1.45 -2.64
C GLY A 79 33.99 0.73 -2.09
N ILE A 80 32.91 1.46 -1.76
CA ILE A 80 31.68 0.87 -1.22
C ILE A 80 30.83 0.36 -2.39
N SER A 81 30.67 -0.95 -2.53
CA SER A 81 29.81 -1.56 -3.56
C SER A 81 28.35 -1.69 -3.07
N LEU A 82 27.55 -0.63 -3.21
CA LEU A 82 26.09 -0.73 -3.07
C LEU A 82 25.46 -1.02 -4.44
N ASN A 83 25.15 -2.30 -4.67
CA ASN A 83 24.58 -2.76 -5.95
C ASN A 83 23.06 -2.53 -6.08
N ILE A 84 22.42 -1.96 -5.06
CA ILE A 84 20.96 -1.81 -4.98
C ILE A 84 20.63 -0.35 -4.68
N THR A 85 19.83 0.26 -5.54
CA THR A 85 19.31 1.61 -5.35
C THR A 85 17.93 1.54 -4.73
N ASP A 86 17.72 2.24 -3.62
CA ASP A 86 16.38 2.44 -3.05
C ASP A 86 15.62 3.46 -3.89
N VAL A 87 14.58 3.00 -4.57
CA VAL A 87 13.72 3.82 -5.44
C VAL A 87 12.50 4.38 -4.69
N GLY A 88 12.43 4.15 -3.37
CA GLY A 88 11.36 4.59 -2.50
C GLY A 88 10.09 3.74 -2.63
N TRP A 89 9.03 4.22 -1.97
CA TRP A 89 7.78 3.48 -1.83
C TRP A 89 6.91 3.46 -3.09
N ALA A 90 6.98 4.50 -3.93
CA ALA A 90 6.04 4.65 -5.04
C ALA A 90 6.17 3.57 -6.13
N PRO A 91 7.39 3.14 -6.54
CA PRO A 91 7.55 2.01 -7.43
C PRO A 91 7.06 0.69 -6.82
N LEU A 92 7.25 0.47 -5.52
CA LEU A 92 6.73 -0.70 -4.82
C LEU A 92 5.20 -0.73 -4.84
N ALA A 93 4.55 0.39 -4.50
CA ALA A 93 3.10 0.52 -4.58
C ALA A 93 2.60 0.24 -6.00
N THR A 94 3.26 0.79 -7.02
CA THR A 94 2.95 0.55 -8.43
C THR A 94 3.02 -0.95 -8.78
N ILE A 95 4.07 -1.66 -8.37
CA ILE A 95 4.23 -3.10 -8.61
C ILE A 95 3.11 -3.90 -7.94
N THR A 96 2.80 -3.59 -6.68
CA THR A 96 1.75 -4.31 -5.95
C THR A 96 0.39 -4.13 -6.60
N TRP A 97 0.03 -2.91 -6.97
CA TRP A 97 -1.27 -2.62 -7.57
C TRP A 97 -1.40 -3.20 -8.98
N GLY A 98 -0.30 -3.50 -9.66
CA GLY A 98 -0.26 -4.29 -10.89
C GLY A 98 -0.61 -5.77 -10.71
N SER A 99 -0.65 -6.28 -9.47
CA SER A 99 -0.88 -7.70 -9.19
C SER A 99 -2.34 -8.03 -8.87
N PRO A 100 -2.91 -9.11 -9.43
CA PRO A 100 -4.27 -9.55 -9.10
C PRO A 100 -4.43 -10.00 -7.64
N TYR A 101 -3.34 -10.42 -6.98
CA TYR A 101 -3.39 -10.85 -5.58
C TYR A 101 -3.61 -9.69 -4.59
N THR A 102 -3.36 -8.44 -4.99
CA THR A 102 -3.54 -7.27 -4.12
C THR A 102 -5.00 -7.07 -3.74
N LEU A 103 -5.93 -7.24 -4.68
CA LEU A 103 -7.36 -7.17 -4.40
C LEU A 103 -7.83 -8.30 -3.49
N TYR A 104 -7.22 -9.48 -3.63
CA TYR A 104 -7.49 -10.61 -2.75
C TYR A 104 -7.03 -10.31 -1.32
N PHE A 105 -5.81 -9.80 -1.12
CA PHE A 105 -5.31 -9.41 0.20
C PHE A 105 -6.11 -8.26 0.81
N LEU A 106 -6.53 -7.27 0.01
CA LEU A 106 -7.44 -6.20 0.44
C LEU A 106 -8.73 -6.77 1.02
N LEU A 107 -9.39 -7.66 0.29
CA LEU A 107 -10.65 -8.27 0.74
C LEU A 107 -10.48 -9.00 2.07
N ILE A 108 -9.41 -9.79 2.21
CA ILE A 108 -9.09 -10.51 3.45
C ILE A 108 -8.86 -9.53 4.60
N MET A 109 -8.08 -8.46 4.38
CA MET A 109 -7.77 -7.50 5.43
C MET A 109 -8.97 -6.67 5.88
N VAL A 110 -9.88 -6.31 4.97
CA VAL A 110 -11.16 -5.67 5.31
C VAL A 110 -11.98 -6.59 6.22
N ILE A 111 -12.06 -7.89 5.89
CA ILE A 111 -12.78 -8.87 6.72
C ILE A 111 -12.13 -8.99 8.10
N VAL A 112 -10.80 -9.10 8.17
CA VAL A 112 -10.05 -9.18 9.44
C VAL A 112 -10.29 -7.94 10.30
N ASN A 113 -10.22 -6.74 9.72
CA ASN A 113 -10.42 -5.50 10.47
C ASN A 113 -11.85 -5.40 11.02
N VAL A 114 -12.87 -5.74 10.22
CA VAL A 114 -14.27 -5.81 10.69
C VAL A 114 -14.44 -6.81 11.82
N ILE A 115 -13.82 -8.00 11.73
CA ILE A 115 -13.87 -9.00 12.81
C ILE A 115 -13.22 -8.46 14.10
N MET A 116 -12.07 -7.79 14.00
CA MET A 116 -11.40 -7.19 15.17
C MET A 116 -12.25 -6.13 15.86
N LEU A 117 -12.99 -5.32 15.09
CA LEU A 117 -13.93 -4.33 15.61
C LEU A 117 -15.13 -5.00 16.31
N ILE A 118 -15.73 -6.02 15.70
CA ILE A 118 -16.87 -6.76 16.30
C ILE A 118 -16.45 -7.43 17.62
N LEU A 119 -15.22 -7.96 17.67
CA LEU A 119 -14.67 -8.58 18.88
C LEU A 119 -14.16 -7.56 19.91
N ASN A 120 -14.32 -6.25 19.67
CA ASN A 120 -13.79 -5.16 20.50
C ASN A 120 -12.30 -5.32 20.83
N LYS A 121 -11.51 -5.83 19.89
CA LYS A 121 -10.05 -6.01 20.06
C LYS A 121 -9.28 -4.72 19.79
N THR A 122 -9.80 -3.88 18.91
CA THR A 122 -9.27 -2.56 18.57
C THR A 122 -10.43 -1.60 18.29
N ASN A 123 -10.19 -0.29 18.32
CA ASN A 123 -11.17 0.74 17.94
C ASN A 123 -10.77 1.44 16.62
N THR A 124 -9.85 0.83 15.87
CA THR A 124 -9.26 1.39 14.65
C THR A 124 -9.90 0.74 13.42
N LEU A 125 -10.51 1.56 12.56
CA LEU A 125 -11.05 1.15 11.25
C LEU A 125 -10.06 1.59 10.16
N ASP A 126 -9.57 0.64 9.38
CA ASP A 126 -8.73 0.91 8.22
C ASP A 126 -9.61 1.32 7.04
N VAL A 127 -9.67 2.63 6.78
CA VAL A 127 -10.45 3.19 5.66
C VAL A 127 -9.59 3.50 4.44
N ASP A 128 -8.26 3.42 4.56
CA ASP A 128 -7.35 3.73 3.46
C ASP A 128 -7.07 2.49 2.61
N ILE A 129 -7.94 2.29 1.63
CA ILE A 129 -7.83 1.18 0.67
C ILE A 129 -6.51 1.22 -0.11
N PHE A 130 -5.91 2.40 -0.30
CA PHE A 130 -4.62 2.51 -0.99
C PHE A 130 -3.52 1.80 -0.22
N ASP A 131 -3.55 1.90 1.11
CA ASP A 131 -2.45 1.50 2.01
C ASP A 131 -2.12 0.00 1.98
N ILE A 132 -3.06 -0.81 1.48
CA ILE A 132 -2.93 -2.27 1.40
C ILE A 132 -1.68 -2.69 0.63
N TRP A 133 -1.14 -1.80 -0.21
CA TRP A 133 0.13 -2.01 -0.90
C TRP A 133 1.26 -2.44 0.06
N HIS A 134 1.30 -1.92 1.29
CA HIS A 134 2.31 -2.30 2.30
C HIS A 134 2.21 -3.77 2.72
N LEU A 135 0.99 -4.29 2.87
CA LEU A 135 0.77 -5.68 3.26
C LEU A 135 0.86 -6.59 2.03
N SER A 136 0.35 -6.11 0.89
CA SER A 136 0.38 -6.84 -0.38
C SER A 136 1.81 -7.08 -0.85
N ILE A 137 2.73 -6.11 -0.74
CA ILE A 137 4.13 -6.32 -1.14
C ILE A 137 4.77 -7.48 -0.37
N VAL A 138 4.46 -7.63 0.92
CA VAL A 138 4.99 -8.72 1.74
C VAL A 138 4.41 -10.07 1.29
N GLY A 139 3.10 -10.14 1.04
CA GLY A 139 2.46 -11.34 0.51
C GLY A 139 2.99 -11.73 -0.87
N LEU A 140 3.14 -10.75 -1.77
CA LEU A 140 3.70 -10.96 -3.12
C LEU A 140 5.16 -11.38 -3.07
N PHE A 141 5.95 -10.80 -2.18
CA PHE A 141 7.34 -11.18 -2.00
C PHE A 141 7.47 -12.61 -1.47
N ALA A 142 6.63 -13.02 -0.51
CA ALA A 142 6.59 -14.40 -0.04
C ALA A 142 6.25 -15.39 -1.17
N ILE A 143 5.27 -15.06 -2.02
CA ILE A 143 4.92 -15.87 -3.20
C ILE A 143 6.09 -15.91 -4.19
N PHE A 144 6.76 -14.78 -4.42
CA PHE A 144 7.94 -14.71 -5.28
C PHE A 144 9.09 -15.60 -4.77
N CYS A 145 9.26 -15.70 -3.45
CA CYS A 145 10.22 -16.62 -2.82
C CYS A 145 9.77 -18.09 -2.79
N GLY A 146 8.60 -18.42 -3.34
CA GLY A 146 8.11 -19.80 -3.46
C GLY A 146 7.09 -20.22 -2.40
N ALA A 147 6.58 -19.31 -1.57
CA ALA A 147 5.47 -19.61 -0.67
C ALA A 147 4.17 -19.84 -1.46
N ASN A 148 3.33 -20.76 -0.99
CA ASN A 148 1.99 -20.90 -1.55
C ASN A 148 1.08 -19.73 -1.10
N LEU A 149 -0.05 -19.56 -1.79
CA LEU A 149 -1.00 -18.48 -1.49
C LEU A 149 -1.47 -18.51 -0.02
N ILE A 150 -1.68 -19.68 0.57
CA ILE A 150 -2.18 -19.80 1.95
C ILE A 150 -1.15 -19.27 2.96
N ILE A 151 0.12 -19.63 2.80
CA ILE A 151 1.21 -19.16 3.67
C ILE A 151 1.36 -17.65 3.53
N ALA A 152 1.32 -17.13 2.30
CA ALA A 152 1.37 -15.70 2.05
C ALA A 152 0.17 -14.97 2.71
N THR A 153 -1.04 -15.52 2.62
CA THR A 153 -2.23 -14.97 3.28
C THR A 153 -2.08 -14.95 4.79
N ILE A 154 -1.59 -16.04 5.40
CA ILE A 154 -1.37 -16.10 6.85
C ILE A 154 -0.37 -15.03 7.29
N LEU A 155 0.73 -14.85 6.53
CA LEU A 155 1.72 -13.82 6.81
C LEU A 155 1.12 -12.41 6.71
N VAL A 156 0.34 -12.15 5.66
CA VAL A 156 -0.37 -10.86 5.46
C VAL A 156 -1.33 -10.58 6.61
N ILE A 157 -2.13 -11.56 7.02
CA ILE A 157 -3.06 -11.42 8.16
C ILE A 157 -2.26 -11.14 9.44
N PHE A 158 -1.20 -11.88 9.69
CA PHE A 158 -0.37 -11.71 10.89
C PHE A 158 0.18 -10.28 10.98
N ILE A 159 0.83 -9.79 9.92
CA ILE A 159 1.38 -8.43 9.88
C ILE A 159 0.26 -7.39 9.92
N GLY A 160 -0.85 -7.63 9.21
CA GLY A 160 -2.00 -6.74 9.19
C GLY A 160 -2.68 -6.58 10.54
N VAL A 161 -2.79 -7.66 11.33
CA VAL A 161 -3.29 -7.58 12.71
C VAL A 161 -2.35 -6.74 13.58
N LEU A 162 -1.03 -6.95 13.46
CA LEU A 162 -0.05 -6.15 14.17
C LEU A 162 -0.13 -4.66 13.78
N LYS A 163 -0.29 -4.35 12.49
CA LYS A 163 -0.52 -2.99 11.98
C LYS A 163 -1.73 -2.34 12.67
N ILE A 164 -2.88 -3.03 12.70
CA ILE A 164 -4.12 -2.50 13.28
C ILE A 164 -3.98 -2.28 14.80
N ILE A 165 -3.33 -3.21 15.52
CA ILE A 165 -3.04 -3.04 16.95
C ILE A 165 -2.11 -1.85 17.18
N ASN A 166 -1.04 -1.74 16.39
CA ASN A 166 -0.08 -0.65 16.50
C ASN A 166 -0.76 0.71 16.30
N SER A 167 -1.66 0.83 15.32
CA SER A 167 -2.42 2.06 15.12
C SER A 167 -3.31 2.42 16.31
N ASP A 168 -3.94 1.43 16.95
CA ASP A 168 -4.75 1.65 18.16
C ASP A 168 -3.88 2.15 19.34
N LEU A 169 -2.68 1.57 19.49
CA LEU A 169 -1.71 1.95 20.51
C LEU A 169 -1.14 3.35 20.29
N MET A 170 -0.94 3.77 19.04
CA MET A 170 -0.39 5.09 18.70
C MET A 170 -1.41 6.23 18.83
N LYS A 171 -2.70 5.92 19.02
CA LYS A 171 -3.76 6.94 19.10
C LYS A 171 -3.49 8.06 20.11
N PRO A 172 -3.02 7.81 21.37
CA PRO A 172 -2.74 8.87 22.33
C PRO A 172 -1.65 9.82 21.82
N THR A 173 -0.56 9.27 21.29
CA THR A 173 0.55 10.04 20.72
C THR A 173 0.08 10.93 19.58
N PHE A 174 -0.75 10.41 18.67
CA PHE A 174 -1.31 11.22 17.59
C PHE A 174 -2.26 12.32 18.08
N ASN A 175 -3.07 12.03 19.10
CA ASN A 175 -3.95 13.03 19.69
C ASN A 175 -3.16 14.17 20.33
N ASP A 176 -2.08 13.86 21.06
CA ASP A 176 -1.19 14.85 21.65
C ASP A 176 -0.47 15.68 20.57
N LEU A 177 0.07 15.03 19.55
CA LEU A 177 0.79 15.70 18.46
C LEU A 177 -0.11 16.63 17.62
N LEU A 178 -1.35 16.21 17.37
CA LEU A 178 -2.29 16.95 16.53
C LEU A 178 -3.22 17.88 17.33
N ASN A 179 -3.10 17.92 18.67
CA ASN A 179 -4.08 18.53 19.58
C ASN A 179 -5.51 18.08 19.25
N ALA A 180 -5.69 16.80 18.93
CA ALA A 180 -6.97 16.22 18.55
C ALA A 180 -7.75 15.74 19.78
N PRO A 181 -9.09 15.82 19.77
CA PRO A 181 -9.91 15.34 20.87
C PRO A 181 -9.81 13.81 21.02
N ASP A 182 -10.01 13.29 22.24
CA ASP A 182 -9.96 11.84 22.52
C ASP A 182 -10.95 10.99 21.70
N THR A 183 -12.04 11.62 21.27
CA THR A 183 -13.06 11.02 20.40
C THR A 183 -12.62 10.88 18.94
N ASN A 184 -11.43 11.36 18.58
CA ASN A 184 -10.90 11.26 17.21
C ASN A 184 -10.83 9.79 16.77
N PRO A 185 -11.44 9.41 15.63
CA PRO A 185 -11.26 8.07 15.08
C PRO A 185 -9.83 7.91 14.57
N MET A 186 -9.16 6.84 14.99
CA MET A 186 -7.87 6.47 14.43
C MET A 186 -8.10 5.63 13.17
N THR A 187 -7.35 5.94 12.11
CA THR A 187 -7.23 5.10 10.91
C THR A 187 -5.80 4.66 10.78
N THR A 188 -5.57 3.48 10.20
CA THR A 188 -4.22 3.07 9.84
C THR A 188 -3.86 3.80 8.55
N THR A 189 -2.86 4.68 8.56
CA THR A 189 -2.33 5.26 7.32
C THR A 189 -0.81 5.13 7.25
N HIS A 190 -0.11 5.11 8.38
CA HIS A 190 1.34 4.92 8.43
C HIS A 190 1.78 4.14 9.68
N MET A 191 2.64 3.14 9.51
CA MET A 191 3.51 2.66 10.60
C MET A 191 4.59 3.71 10.79
N ASN A 192 4.41 4.65 11.70
CA ASN A 192 5.50 5.52 12.12
C ASN A 192 6.21 4.89 13.32
N TYR A 193 7.54 4.89 13.25
CA TYR A 193 8.42 4.55 14.37
C TYR A 193 8.13 5.49 15.54
N ASP A 194 7.97 4.92 16.74
CA ASP A 194 8.09 5.64 18.00
C ASP A 194 9.51 6.23 18.06
N GLU A 195 9.66 7.53 17.84
CA GLU A 195 10.79 8.25 18.44
C GLU A 195 10.44 8.50 19.91
N PRO A 196 11.23 7.98 20.87
CA PRO A 196 10.99 8.25 22.27
C PRO A 196 11.39 9.71 22.53
N ASN A 197 10.42 10.62 22.49
CA ASN A 197 10.60 11.98 22.99
C ASN A 197 10.64 11.97 24.53
N HIS A 198 11.74 11.47 25.06
CA HIS A 198 12.22 11.77 26.39
C HIS A 198 13.40 12.72 26.29
N TYR A 199 13.20 14.00 26.00
CA TYR A 199 14.03 15.08 26.57
C TYR A 199 13.20 16.36 26.64
N GLY A 200 12.80 16.72 27.86
CA GLY A 200 12.37 18.08 28.16
C GLY A 200 13.56 19.03 28.11
N PHE A 201 13.35 20.18 27.47
CA PHE A 201 13.92 21.48 27.82
C PHE A 201 12.89 22.55 27.45
#